data_AF-A0AA44Y3M9-F1
#
_entry.id   AF-A0AA44Y3M9-F1
#
_cell.length_a   1.000
_cell.length_b   1.000
_cell.length_c   1.000
_cell.angle_alpha   90.00
_cell.angle_beta   90.00
_cell.angle_gamma   90.00
#
_symmetry.space_group_name_H-M   'P 1'
#
loop_
_entity.id
_entity.type
_entity.pdbx_description
1 polymer ?
#
loop_
_entity_poly.entity_id
_entity_poly.type
_entity_poly.pdbx_seq_one_letter_code
_entity_poly.pdbx_strand_id
1 'polypeptide(L)'
;MTKYEKLDAMIFASIGHVPKRFVSINAGPVRIESERIAKDDATPRTRGEVVGWRIVDRRLQALRKAGKIRATGKGWVRAGEES
;
A
#
# COMPACT_ATOMS: atom_id res chain seq x y z
N MET A 1 -5.15 11.21 -12.73
CA MET A 1 -4.09 10.39 -12.13
C MET A 1 -3.88 10.80 -10.68
N THR A 2 -4.08 9.91 -9.71
CA THR A 2 -3.82 10.21 -8.28
C THR A 2 -2.33 10.06 -7.98
N LYS A 3 -1.81 10.85 -7.02
CA LYS A 3 -0.41 10.74 -6.56
C LYS A 3 -0.01 9.35 -6.04
N TYR A 4 -0.98 8.49 -5.76
CA TYR A 4 -0.77 7.14 -5.23
C TYR A 4 -0.73 6.06 -6.32
N GLU A 5 -0.99 6.35 -7.58
CA GLU A 5 -1.11 5.32 -8.63
C GLU A 5 0.16 4.48 -8.78
N LYS A 6 1.33 5.12 -8.73
CA LYS A 6 2.62 4.43 -8.74
C LYS A 6 2.76 3.49 -7.54
N LEU A 7 2.41 3.95 -6.35
CA LEU A 7 2.47 3.15 -5.12
C LEU A 7 1.46 1.99 -5.15
N ASP A 8 0.24 2.24 -5.62
CA ASP A 8 -0.81 1.23 -5.77
C ASP A 8 -0.38 0.12 -6.74
N ALA A 9 0.22 0.49 -7.88
CA ALA A 9 0.75 -0.47 -8.85
C ALA A 9 1.86 -1.34 -8.23
N MET A 10 2.78 -0.75 -7.47
CA MET A 10 3.83 -1.49 -6.77
C MET A 10 3.26 -2.43 -5.71
N ILE A 11 2.32 -1.96 -4.88
CA ILE A 11 1.66 -2.79 -3.86
C ILE A 11 0.95 -3.97 -4.53
N PHE A 12 0.15 -3.71 -5.57
CA PHE A 12 -0.60 -4.74 -6.28
C PHE A 12 0.31 -5.76 -6.98
N ALA A 13 1.39 -5.30 -7.63
CA ALA A 13 2.39 -6.17 -8.23
C ALA A 13 3.09 -7.05 -7.19
N SER A 14 3.27 -6.55 -5.96
CA SER A 14 3.93 -7.28 -4.88
C SER A 14 3.07 -8.39 -4.25
N ILE A 15 1.75 -8.38 -4.45
CA ILE A 15 0.79 -9.31 -3.85
C ILE A 15 0.36 -10.33 -4.89
N GLY A 16 0.37 -11.62 -4.53
CA GLY A 16 -0.09 -12.73 -5.37
C GLY A 16 -1.22 -13.52 -4.72
N HIS A 17 -1.35 -14.79 -5.07
CA HIS A 17 -2.38 -15.69 -4.50
C HIS A 17 -2.01 -16.24 -3.12
N VAL A 18 -0.72 -16.21 -2.75
CA VAL A 18 -0.23 -16.62 -1.43
C VAL A 18 -0.28 -15.44 -0.46
N PRO A 19 -0.79 -15.61 0.78
CA PRO A 19 -0.84 -14.53 1.77
C PRO A 19 0.51 -13.88 2.02
N LYS A 20 0.58 -12.57 1.76
CA LYS A 20 1.78 -11.75 1.99
C LYS A 20 1.59 -10.83 3.18
N ARG A 21 2.51 -10.90 4.14
CA ARG A 21 2.47 -10.08 5.36
C ARG A 21 2.76 -8.61 5.05
N PHE A 22 2.20 -7.71 5.87
CA PHE A 22 2.41 -6.26 5.74
C PHE A 22 3.90 -5.89 5.69
N VAL A 23 4.72 -6.42 6.60
CA VAL A 23 6.16 -6.15 6.64
C VAL A 23 6.89 -6.52 5.35
N SER A 24 6.44 -7.55 4.64
CA SER A 24 7.02 -7.97 3.35
C SER A 24 6.51 -7.15 2.17
N ILE A 25 5.36 -6.46 2.32
CA ILE A 25 4.82 -5.51 1.34
C ILE A 25 5.49 -4.15 1.55
N ASN A 26 5.57 -3.68 2.79
CA ASN A 26 6.21 -2.43 3.20
C ASN A 26 7.75 -2.55 3.23
N ALA A 27 8.33 -2.96 2.11
CA ALA A 27 9.76 -3.15 1.94
C ALA A 27 10.21 -2.71 0.53
N GLY A 28 11.52 -2.50 0.37
CA GLY A 28 12.12 -2.19 -0.93
C GLY A 28 11.45 -0.99 -1.64
N PRO A 29 11.10 -1.12 -2.94
CA PRO A 29 10.51 -0.02 -3.71
C PRO A 29 9.22 0.57 -3.13
N VAL A 30 8.36 -0.26 -2.52
CA VAL A 30 7.10 0.21 -1.89
C VAL A 30 7.41 1.14 -0.71
N ARG A 31 8.38 0.76 0.13
CA ARG A 31 8.83 1.58 1.25
C ARG A 31 9.43 2.90 0.76
N ILE A 32 10.33 2.86 -0.22
CA ILE A 32 10.97 4.05 -0.79
C ILE A 32 9.92 5.02 -1.35
N GLU A 33 8.98 4.54 -2.15
CA GLU A 33 7.95 5.39 -2.74
C GLU A 33 6.99 5.96 -1.68
N SER A 34 6.58 5.16 -0.70
CA SER A 34 5.73 5.65 0.39
C SER A 34 6.43 6.69 1.28
N GLU A 35 7.73 6.53 1.54
CA GLU A 35 8.54 7.53 2.26
C GLU A 35 8.70 8.82 1.45
N ARG A 36 8.87 8.72 0.12
CA ARG A 36 8.88 9.89 -0.77
C ARG A 36 7.57 10.68 -0.69
N ILE A 37 6.43 9.98 -0.82
CA ILE A 37 5.10 10.62 -0.71
C ILE A 37 4.90 11.21 0.68
N ALA A 38 5.36 10.52 1.74
CA ALA A 38 5.26 11.03 3.10
C ALA A 38 6.03 12.35 3.29
N LYS A 39 7.21 12.47 2.68
CA LYS A 39 8.00 13.72 2.69
C LYS A 39 7.31 14.83 1.89
N ASP A 40 6.76 14.53 0.73
CA ASP A 40 6.05 15.52 -0.10
C ASP A 40 4.79 16.06 0.61
N ASP A 41 4.10 15.19 1.35
CA ASP A 41 2.90 15.53 2.11
C ASP A 41 3.20 16.15 3.48
N ALA A 42 4.46 16.09 3.94
CA ALA A 42 4.86 16.63 5.22
C ALA A 42 4.78 18.17 5.16
N THR A 43 3.86 18.72 5.94
CA THR A 43 3.77 20.16 6.18
C THR A 43 4.24 20.48 7.59
N PRO A 44 4.66 21.73 7.88
CA PRO A 44 4.97 22.16 9.25
C PRO A 44 3.86 21.86 10.27
N ARG A 45 2.60 21.77 9.81
CA ARG A 45 1.43 21.44 10.66
C ARG A 45 1.32 19.96 11.00
N THR A 46 1.86 19.08 10.16
CA THR A 46 1.72 17.62 10.32
C THR A 46 2.73 16.98 11.27
N ARG A 47 3.74 17.72 11.78
CA ARG A 47 4.70 17.28 12.82
C ARG A 47 5.16 15.80 12.75
N GLY A 48 5.44 15.26 11.56
CA GLY A 48 5.89 13.87 11.39
C GLY A 48 4.79 12.80 11.47
N GLU A 49 3.51 13.17 11.48
CA GLU A 49 2.36 12.25 11.47
C GLU A 49 2.19 11.54 10.12
N VAL A 50 2.74 12.12 9.05
CA VAL A 50 2.80 11.50 7.73
C VAL A 50 3.97 10.52 7.70
N VAL A 51 3.67 9.26 7.95
CA VAL A 51 4.66 8.18 7.97
C VAL A 51 4.40 7.24 6.78
N GLY A 52 5.44 6.88 6.04
CA GLY A 52 5.33 6.06 4.83
C GLY A 52 4.53 4.77 5.04
N TRP A 53 4.75 4.06 6.16
CA TRP A 53 4.00 2.82 6.45
C TRP A 53 2.49 3.05 6.61
N ARG A 54 2.06 4.21 7.16
CA ARG A 54 0.63 4.56 7.26
C ARG A 54 0.03 4.82 5.89
N ILE A 55 0.81 5.37 4.95
CA ILE A 55 0.38 5.52 3.56
C ILE A 55 0.18 4.14 2.94
N VAL A 56 1.13 3.21 3.11
CA VAL A 56 1.00 1.82 2.61
C VAL A 56 -0.26 1.15 3.17
N ASP A 57 -0.51 1.26 4.47
CA ASP A 57 -1.71 0.69 5.10
C ASP A 57 -3.01 1.27 4.52
N ARG A 58 -3.10 2.60 4.40
CA ARG A 58 -4.27 3.27 3.77
C ARG A 58 -4.47 2.81 2.33
N ARG A 59 -3.39 2.62 1.56
CA ARG A 59 -3.47 2.15 0.17
C ARG A 59 -3.89 0.68 0.08
N LEU A 60 -3.43 -0.19 0.98
CA LEU A 60 -3.94 -1.56 1.08
C LEU A 60 -5.45 -1.60 1.34
N GLN A 61 -5.96 -0.75 2.24
CA GLN A 61 -7.40 -0.64 2.49
C GLN A 61 -8.15 -0.10 1.26
N ALA A 62 -7.59 0.87 0.54
CA ALA A 62 -8.19 1.40 -0.68
C ALA A 62 -8.29 0.32 -1.79
N LEU A 63 -7.21 -0.43 -2.03
CA LEU A 63 -7.20 -1.53 -3.00
C LEU A 63 -8.17 -2.66 -2.60
N ARG A 64 -8.31 -2.92 -1.30
CA ARG A 64 -9.31 -3.87 -0.79
C ARG A 64 -10.73 -3.42 -1.04
N LYS A 65 -11.05 -2.16 -0.73
CA LYS A 65 -12.38 -1.59 -1.00
C LYS A 65 -12.71 -1.57 -2.49
N ALA A 66 -11.70 -1.45 -3.35
CA ALA A 66 -11.82 -1.54 -4.80
C ALA A 66 -11.90 -3.00 -5.32
N GLY A 67 -11.95 -4.01 -4.44
CA GLY A 67 -12.07 -5.41 -4.84
C GLY A 67 -10.81 -6.01 -5.47
N LYS A 68 -9.66 -5.32 -5.49
CA LYS A 68 -8.43 -5.80 -6.14
C LYS A 68 -7.64 -6.80 -5.29
N ILE A 69 -7.71 -6.64 -3.98
CA ILE A 69 -7.04 -7.50 -3.00
C ILE A 69 -7.99 -7.79 -1.84
N ARG A 70 -7.66 -8.80 -1.04
CA ARG A 70 -8.39 -9.11 0.19
C ARG A 70 -7.42 -9.33 1.35
N ALA A 71 -7.85 -8.92 2.54
CA ALA A 71 -7.19 -9.26 3.78
C ALA A 71 -7.59 -10.69 4.21
N THR A 72 -6.63 -11.41 4.76
CA THR A 72 -6.81 -12.71 5.40
C THR A 72 -6.23 -12.64 6.81
N GLY A 73 -6.49 -13.62 7.66
CA GLY A 73 -5.83 -13.72 8.97
C GLY A 73 -4.29 -13.87 8.90
N LYS A 74 -3.72 -14.15 7.72
CA LYS A 74 -2.28 -14.40 7.52
C LYS A 74 -1.58 -13.32 6.67
N GLY A 75 -2.31 -12.35 6.13
CA GLY A 75 -1.78 -11.32 5.23
C GLY A 75 -2.74 -10.98 4.08
N TRP A 76 -2.18 -10.40 3.01
CA TRP A 76 -2.92 -9.92 1.85
C TRP A 76 -2.76 -10.84 0.66
N VAL A 77 -3.82 -11.02 -0.11
CA VAL A 77 -3.80 -11.78 -1.38
C VAL A 77 -4.57 -11.02 -2.45
N ARG A 78 -4.28 -11.32 -3.72
CA ARG A 78 -5.12 -10.84 -4.83
C ARG A 78 -6.54 -11.37 -4.66
N ALA A 79 -7.52 -10.52 -4.91
CA ALA A 79 -8.85 -11.01 -5.20
C ALA A 79 -8.78 -11.72 -6.56
N GLY A 80 -9.43 -12.87 -6.69
CA GLY A 80 -9.58 -13.50 -8.01
C GLY A 80 -10.35 -12.54 -8.90
N GLU A 81 -10.00 -12.49 -10.19
CA GLU A 81 -10.87 -11.90 -11.19
C GLU A 81 -12.20 -12.67 -11.10
N GLU A 82 -13.27 -12.01 -10.66
CA GLU A 82 -14.61 -12.53 -10.93
C GLU A 82 -14.76 -12.49 -12.45
N SER A 83 -14.73 -13.69 -13.06
CA SER A 83 -15.17 -13.94 -14.43
C SER A 83 -16.64 -13.56 -14.62
#